data_AF-B7P380-F1
#
_entry.id   AF-B7P380-F1
#
_cell.length_a   1.000
_cell.length_b   1.000
_cell.length_c   1.000
_cell.angle_alpha   90.00
_cell.angle_beta   90.00
_cell.angle_gamma   90.00
#
_symmetry.space_group_name_H-M   'P 1'
#
loop_
_entity.id
_entity.type
_entity.pdbx_description
1 polymer ?
#
loop_
_entity_poly.entity_id
_entity_poly.type
_entity_poly.pdbx_seq_one_letter_code
_entity_poly.pdbx_strand_id
1 'polypeptide(L)'
;MKRYVVIAATSHETTTEDVSRIHELLTALHGRLGRPLPYHEFVIHPKSFSRTCENIFHLSFLVNSGHVRIAFDENGLLCAEPADQGRGSRSSENPLENAFVMTLSMQQWKDAVEALQLMEPAIPD
;
A
#
# COMPACT_ATOMS: atom_id res chain seq x y z
N MET A 1 -3.96 -35.96 27.74
CA MET A 1 -4.27 -35.93 26.30
C MET A 1 -4.93 -34.58 25.99
N LYS A 2 -4.15 -33.56 25.59
CA LYS A 2 -4.68 -32.21 25.30
C LYS A 2 -5.13 -32.19 23.84
N ARG A 3 -6.43 -31.93 23.62
CA ARG A 3 -7.00 -31.73 22.28
C ARG A 3 -6.74 -30.29 21.88
N TYR A 4 -5.98 -30.09 20.81
CA TYR A 4 -5.89 -28.79 20.16
C TYR A 4 -7.15 -28.60 19.32
N VAL A 5 -7.89 -27.53 19.59
CA VAL A 5 -8.91 -27.03 18.67
C VAL A 5 -8.15 -26.27 17.60
N VAL A 6 -8.12 -26.83 16.39
CA VAL A 6 -7.70 -26.09 15.21
C VAL A 6 -8.83 -25.11 14.90
N ILE A 7 -8.64 -23.86 15.28
CA ILE A 7 -9.48 -22.78 14.76
C ILE A 7 -9.04 -22.59 13.32
N ALA A 8 -9.83 -23.08 12.38
CA ALA A 8 -9.69 -22.69 10.99
C ALA A 8 -9.99 -21.19 10.92
N ALA A 9 -8.94 -20.37 10.96
CA ALA A 9 -9.06 -19.01 10.49
C ALA A 9 -9.41 -19.11 9.00
N THR A 10 -10.62 -18.72 8.65
CA THR A 10 -10.97 -18.43 7.26
C THR A 10 -10.21 -17.17 6.87
N SER A 11 -8.92 -17.32 6.58
CA SER A 11 -8.15 -16.28 5.93
C SER A 11 -8.74 -16.15 4.53
N HIS A 12 -9.38 -15.02 4.26
CA HIS A 12 -9.59 -14.59 2.90
C HIS A 12 -8.22 -14.60 2.24
N GLU A 13 -8.03 -15.47 1.25
CA GLU A 13 -6.82 -15.48 0.46
C GLU A 13 -6.59 -14.04 -0.04
N THR A 14 -5.40 -13.49 0.15
CA THR A 14 -5.03 -12.20 -0.42
C THR A 14 -5.06 -12.34 -1.93
N THR A 15 -6.21 -12.03 -2.52
CA THR A 15 -6.53 -12.45 -3.88
C THR A 15 -5.81 -11.55 -4.89
N THR A 16 -5.46 -12.12 -6.04
CA THR A 16 -4.95 -11.38 -7.21
C THR A 16 -5.89 -10.24 -7.62
N GLU A 17 -7.18 -10.34 -7.28
CA GLU A 17 -8.21 -9.34 -7.56
C GLU A 17 -7.98 -8.05 -6.75
N ASP A 18 -7.67 -8.15 -5.46
CA ASP A 18 -7.40 -6.97 -4.61
C ASP A 18 -6.15 -6.22 -5.09
N VAL A 19 -5.09 -6.96 -5.43
CA VAL A 19 -3.85 -6.38 -5.98
C VAL A 19 -4.13 -5.65 -7.30
N SER A 20 -4.93 -6.25 -8.19
CA SER A 20 -5.32 -5.65 -9.46
C SER A 20 -6.18 -4.39 -9.25
N ARG A 21 -7.17 -4.47 -8.36
CA ARG A 21 -8.05 -3.34 -8.00
C ARG A 21 -7.27 -2.16 -7.46
N ILE A 22 -6.32 -2.40 -6.56
CA ILE A 22 -5.47 -1.35 -5.99
C ILE A 22 -4.60 -0.70 -7.07
N HIS A 23 -4.04 -1.49 -7.99
CA HIS A 23 -3.24 -0.97 -9.09
C HIS A 23 -4.06 -0.10 -10.06
N GLU A 24 -5.24 -0.56 -10.47
CA GLU A 24 -6.17 0.20 -11.32
C GLU A 24 -6.57 1.52 -10.66
N LEU A 25 -6.91 1.46 -9.38
CA LEU A 25 -7.30 2.65 -8.62
C LEU A 25 -6.15 3.65 -8.50
N LEU A 26 -4.95 3.20 -8.14
CA LEU A 26 -3.77 4.07 -8.08
C LEU A 26 -3.51 4.73 -9.43
N THR A 27 -3.58 3.96 -10.51
CA THR A 27 -3.38 4.45 -11.88
C THR A 27 -4.43 5.49 -12.27
N ALA A 28 -5.71 5.22 -11.98
CA ALA A 28 -6.80 6.15 -12.28
C ALA A 28 -6.67 7.45 -11.47
N LEU A 29 -6.36 7.37 -10.17
CA LEU A 29 -6.18 8.54 -9.32
C LEU A 29 -4.95 9.35 -9.74
N HIS A 30 -3.82 8.69 -10.03
CA HIS A 30 -2.61 9.34 -10.52
C HIS A 30 -2.88 10.08 -11.84
N GLY A 31 -3.53 9.43 -12.80
CA GLY A 31 -3.89 10.04 -14.08
C GLY A 31 -4.85 11.22 -13.94
N ARG A 32 -5.82 11.14 -13.02
CA ARG A 32 -6.77 12.23 -12.75
C ARG A 32 -6.14 13.42 -12.05
N LEU A 33 -5.23 13.19 -11.11
CA LEU A 33 -4.59 14.24 -10.32
C LEU A 33 -3.34 14.82 -11.00
N GLY A 34 -2.74 14.09 -11.95
CA GLY A 34 -1.50 14.49 -12.62
C GLY A 34 -0.27 14.52 -11.71
N ARG A 35 -0.33 13.81 -10.57
CA ARG A 35 0.75 13.76 -9.57
C ARG A 35 0.77 12.43 -8.81
N PRO A 36 1.92 12.06 -8.22
CA PRO A 36 2.02 10.95 -7.26
C PRO A 36 1.06 11.12 -6.08
N LEU A 37 0.59 9.99 -5.54
CA LEU A 37 -0.30 9.96 -4.39
C LEU A 37 0.49 9.83 -3.10
N PRO A 38 0.23 10.63 -2.06
CA PRO A 38 0.82 10.43 -0.75
C PRO A 38 0.52 9.01 -0.24
N TYR A 39 1.57 8.30 0.16
CA TYR A 39 1.50 6.88 0.51
C TYR A 39 0.47 6.63 1.62
N HIS A 40 0.54 7.43 2.70
CA HIS A 40 -0.34 7.28 3.86
C HIS A 40 -1.81 7.58 3.51
N GLU A 41 -2.07 8.61 2.72
CA GLU A 41 -3.44 8.94 2.28
C GLU A 41 -4.03 7.84 1.38
N PHE A 42 -3.19 7.08 0.68
CA PHE A 42 -3.64 5.99 -0.17
C PHE A 42 -3.92 4.69 0.59
N VAL A 43 -3.02 4.27 1.50
CA VAL A 43 -3.14 2.96 2.17
C VAL A 43 -3.96 2.99 3.45
N ILE A 44 -4.08 4.13 4.14
CA ILE A 44 -4.76 4.19 5.44
C ILE A 44 -6.26 4.13 5.25
N HIS A 45 -6.87 3.12 5.89
CA HIS A 45 -8.31 3.03 6.04
C HIS A 45 -8.70 3.66 7.40
N PRO A 46 -9.51 4.74 7.42
CA PRO A 46 -9.74 5.55 8.62
C PRO A 46 -10.55 4.84 9.71
N LYS A 47 -11.29 3.78 9.32
CA LYS A 47 -12.19 3.05 10.22
C LYS A 47 -11.71 1.63 10.53
N SER A 48 -10.56 1.20 9.98
CA SER A 48 -10.08 -0.18 10.14
C SER A 48 -8.55 -0.29 10.00
N PHE A 49 -7.88 -0.62 11.11
CA PHE A 49 -6.45 -0.92 11.10
C PHE A 49 -6.13 -2.17 10.27
N SER A 50 -6.95 -3.23 10.37
CA SER A 50 -6.72 -4.46 9.61
C SER A 50 -6.77 -4.21 8.10
N ARG A 51 -7.74 -3.40 7.62
CA ARG A 51 -7.77 -2.97 6.21
C ARG A 51 -6.54 -2.16 5.83
N THR A 52 -6.04 -1.30 6.72
CA THR A 52 -4.78 -0.58 6.48
C THR A 52 -3.61 -1.54 6.30
N CYS A 53 -3.49 -2.57 7.15
CA CYS A 53 -2.46 -3.60 7.00
C CYS A 53 -2.60 -4.39 5.69
N GLU A 54 -3.83 -4.75 5.30
CA GLU A 54 -4.12 -5.42 4.02
C GLU A 54 -3.73 -4.53 2.83
N ASN A 55 -4.10 -3.25 2.84
CA ASN A 55 -3.73 -2.28 1.80
C ASN A 55 -2.21 -2.17 1.64
N ILE A 56 -1.49 -2.05 2.77
CA ILE A 56 -0.02 -2.02 2.80
C ILE A 56 0.55 -3.31 2.20
N PHE A 57 0.01 -4.46 2.59
CA PHE A 57 0.44 -5.77 2.12
C PHE A 57 0.23 -5.93 0.61
N HIS A 58 -0.95 -5.60 0.09
CA HIS A 58 -1.24 -5.68 -1.35
C HIS A 58 -0.38 -4.70 -2.16
N LEU A 59 -0.23 -3.46 -1.70
CA LEU A 59 0.64 -2.48 -2.36
C LEU A 59 2.10 -2.96 -2.40
N SER A 60 2.55 -3.68 -1.37
CA SER A 60 3.91 -4.26 -1.35
C SER A 60 4.16 -5.26 -2.49
N PHE A 61 3.14 -6.03 -2.92
CA PHE A 61 3.28 -6.89 -4.10
C PHE A 61 3.47 -6.09 -5.37
N LEU A 62 2.75 -4.98 -5.53
CA LEU A 62 2.88 -4.12 -6.71
C LEU A 62 4.26 -3.46 -6.77
N VAL A 63 4.80 -3.07 -5.62
CA VAL A 63 6.17 -2.54 -5.53
C VAL A 63 7.19 -3.63 -5.86
N ASN A 64 7.06 -4.81 -5.25
CA ASN A 64 7.99 -5.92 -5.46
C ASN A 64 7.95 -6.47 -6.90
N SER A 65 6.80 -6.41 -7.57
CA SER A 65 6.63 -6.82 -8.97
C SER A 65 6.96 -5.71 -9.98
N GLY A 66 7.34 -4.51 -9.51
CA GLY A 66 7.74 -3.41 -10.38
C GLY A 66 6.58 -2.68 -11.09
N HIS A 67 5.35 -2.85 -10.62
CA HIS A 67 4.17 -2.15 -11.15
C HIS A 67 3.94 -0.78 -10.49
N VAL A 68 4.46 -0.59 -9.27
CA VAL A 68 4.34 0.66 -8.51
C VAL A 68 5.70 1.08 -8.01
N ARG A 69 5.98 2.38 -8.06
CA ARG A 69 7.16 3.01 -7.46
C ARG A 69 6.75 3.77 -6.22
N ILE A 70 7.55 3.63 -5.15
CA ILE A 70 7.46 4.48 -3.97
C ILE A 70 8.69 5.40 -3.95
N ALA A 71 8.48 6.70 -3.77
CA ALA A 71 9.55 7.68 -3.66
C ALA A 71 9.10 8.92 -2.91
N PHE A 72 10.06 9.70 -2.41
CA PHE A 72 9.78 11.02 -1.86
C PHE A 72 9.53 12.04 -2.97
N ASP A 73 8.54 12.91 -2.78
CA ASP A 73 8.33 14.08 -3.62
C ASP A 73 9.31 15.22 -3.25
N GLU A 74 9.16 16.37 -3.91
CA GLU A 74 9.98 17.56 -3.69
C GLU A 74 9.87 18.13 -2.25
N ASN A 75 8.79 17.79 -1.54
CA ASN A 75 8.53 18.22 -0.17
C ASN A 75 8.99 17.18 0.86
N GLY A 76 9.59 16.07 0.42
CA GLY A 76 9.99 14.97 1.28
C GLY A 76 8.82 14.10 1.76
N LEU A 77 7.67 14.15 1.09
CA LEU A 77 6.53 13.30 1.39
C LEU A 77 6.64 11.99 0.61
N LEU A 78 6.47 10.87 1.31
CA LEU A 78 6.49 9.55 0.70
C LEU A 78 5.25 9.36 -0.17
N CYS A 79 5.44 9.07 -1.46
CA CYS A 79 4.38 8.96 -2.45
C CYS A 79 4.48 7.64 -3.24
N ALA A 80 3.34 7.17 -3.74
CA ALA A 80 3.19 6.05 -4.64
C ALA A 80 2.71 6.52 -6.02
N GLU A 81 3.25 5.90 -7.07
CA GLU A 81 2.83 6.14 -8.46
C GLU A 81 2.96 4.85 -9.29
N PRO A 82 2.18 4.70 -10.38
CA PRO A 82 2.39 3.61 -11.34
C PRO A 82 3.81 3.68 -11.92
N ALA A 83 4.47 2.52 -12.03
CA ALA A 83 5.77 2.44 -12.66
C ALA A 83 5.65 2.42 -14.20
N ASP A 84 6.48 3.19 -14.88
CA ASP A 84 6.55 3.17 -16.35
C ASP A 84 7.30 1.91 -16.81
N GLN A 85 6.57 0.91 -17.33
CA GLN A 85 7.17 -0.34 -17.82
C GLN A 85 8.10 -0.13 -19.04
N GLY A 86 8.08 1.06 -19.67
CA GLY A 86 8.82 1.36 -20.91
C GLY A 86 10.17 2.05 -20.73
N ARG A 87 10.46 2.63 -19.56
CA ARG A 87 11.78 3.23 -19.28
C ARG A 87 12.49 2.32 -18.29
N GLY A 88 13.51 1.64 -18.77
CA GLY A 88 14.31 0.68 -18.02
C GLY A 88 14.89 1.24 -16.73
N SER A 89 14.08 1.34 -15.69
CA SER A 89 14.50 1.12 -14.32
C SER A 89 14.52 -0.39 -14.09
N ARG A 90 15.33 -1.09 -14.92
CA ARG A 90 16.14 -2.14 -14.33
C ARG A 90 16.92 -1.40 -13.27
N SER A 91 16.46 -1.62 -12.03
CA SER A 91 17.23 -1.49 -10.81
C SER A 91 18.71 -1.36 -11.11
N SER A 92 19.32 -0.36 -10.48
CA SER A 92 20.72 -0.39 -10.10
C SER A 92 21.23 -1.82 -9.88
N GLU A 93 22.51 -2.05 -10.16
CA GLU A 93 23.22 -3.33 -9.96
C GLU A 93 23.19 -3.84 -8.50
N ASN A 94 22.40 -3.23 -7.61
CA ASN A 94 22.17 -3.57 -6.22
C ASN A 94 20.67 -3.80 -5.93
N PRO A 95 20.21 -5.07 -5.88
CA PRO A 95 18.85 -5.45 -5.48
C PRO A 95 18.40 -4.93 -4.10
N LEU A 96 19.34 -4.42 -3.29
CA LEU A 96 19.12 -3.94 -1.93
C LEU A 96 18.62 -2.49 -1.85
N GLU A 97 18.69 -1.69 -2.93
CA GLU A 97 18.39 -0.25 -2.87
C GLU A 97 16.89 0.11 -2.84
N ASN A 98 15.99 -0.83 -3.15
CA ASN A 98 14.54 -0.58 -3.22
C ASN A 98 13.72 -1.29 -2.12
N ALA A 99 14.38 -1.72 -1.03
CA ALA A 99 13.66 -2.34 0.09
C ALA A 99 13.03 -1.25 0.98
N PHE A 100 11.75 -0.96 0.74
CA PHE A 100 10.94 -0.12 1.63
C PHE A 100 10.37 -0.97 2.78
N VAL A 101 10.77 -0.68 4.02
CA VAL A 101 10.21 -1.30 5.22
C VAL A 101 9.37 -0.28 5.97
N MET A 102 8.06 -0.56 6.10
CA MET A 102 7.16 0.23 6.91
C MET A 102 6.80 -0.50 8.21
N THR A 103 6.89 0.21 9.33
CA THR A 103 6.30 -0.20 10.60
C THR A 103 5.12 0.70 10.94
N LEU A 104 3.97 0.12 11.27
CA LEU A 104 2.79 0.86 11.67
C LEU A 104 2.12 0.21 12.88
N SER A 105 2.14 0.91 14.01
CA SER A 105 1.37 0.52 15.20
C SER A 105 -0.07 1.04 15.13
N MET A 106 -0.95 0.45 15.94
CA MET A 106 -2.31 0.93 16.13
C MET A 106 -2.39 2.40 16.56
N GLN A 107 -1.42 2.86 17.39
CA GLN A 107 -1.38 4.26 17.82
C GLN A 107 -0.99 5.17 16.65
N GLN A 108 0.09 4.83 15.94
CA GLN A 108 0.51 5.59 14.75
C GLN A 108 -0.57 5.65 13.67
N TRP A 109 -1.35 4.58 13.50
CA TRP A 109 -2.51 4.58 12.61
C TRP A 109 -3.57 5.60 13.05
N LYS A 110 -3.94 5.62 14.34
CA LYS A 110 -4.89 6.62 14.86
C LYS A 110 -4.37 8.04 14.69
N ASP A 111 -3.11 8.27 15.04
CA ASP A 111 -2.47 9.57 14.92
C ASP A 111 -2.46 10.04 13.47
N ALA A 112 -2.19 9.14 12.52
CA ALA A 112 -2.21 9.44 11.10
C ALA A 112 -3.63 9.76 10.59
N VAL A 113 -4.65 9.01 11.03
CA VAL A 113 -6.06 9.30 10.67
C VAL A 113 -6.47 10.69 11.15
N GLU A 114 -6.09 11.05 12.38
CA GLU A 114 -6.39 12.36 12.95
C GLU A 114 -5.61 13.49 12.24
N ALA A 115 -4.30 13.34 12.09
CA ALA A 115 -3.43 14.35 11.50
C ALA A 115 -3.75 14.63 10.03
N LEU A 116 -4.11 13.59 9.27
CA LEU A 116 -4.49 13.70 7.86
C LEU A 116 -5.99 13.96 7.66
N GLN A 117 -6.78 14.01 8.74
CA GLN A 117 -8.23 14.21 8.73
C GLN A 117 -8.95 13.24 7.77
N LEU A 118 -8.53 11.98 7.77
CA LEU A 118 -9.08 10.96 6.86
C LEU A 118 -10.48 10.55 7.30
N MET A 119 -11.47 10.84 6.46
CA MET A 119 -12.88 10.50 6.73
C MET A 119 -13.34 9.24 5.97
N GLU A 120 -12.86 9.08 4.74
CA GLU A 120 -13.15 7.94 3.87
C GLU A 120 -11.86 7.33 3.33
N PRO A 121 -11.83 6.01 3.10
CA PRO A 121 -10.65 5.36 2.55
C PRO A 121 -10.48 5.68 1.06
N ALA A 122 -9.23 5.80 0.62
CA ALA A 122 -8.95 5.90 -0.81
C ALA A 122 -9.32 4.59 -1.54
N ILE A 123 -8.99 3.43 -0.93
CA ILE A 123 -9.34 2.08 -1.40
C ILE A 123 -10.65 1.67 -0.71
N PRO A 124 -11.79 1.58 -1.42
CA PRO A 124 -13.06 1.16 -0.82
C PRO A 124 -13.06 -0.32 -0.44
N ASP A 125 -13.90 -0.70 0.52
CA ASP A 125 -14.17 -2.11 0.88
C ASP A 125 -14.63 -2.98 -0.31
#